data_AF-A0A4Q5A1Z3-F1
#
_entry.id   AF-A0A4Q5A1Z3-F1
#
_cell.length_a   1.000
_cell.length_b   1.000
_cell.length_c   1.000
_cell.angle_alpha   90.00
_cell.angle_beta   90.00
_cell.angle_gamma   90.00
#
_symmetry.space_group_name_H-M   'P 1'
#
loop_
_entity.id
_entity.type
_entity.pdbx_description
1 polymer ?
#
loop_
_entity_poly.entity_id
_entity_poly.type
_entity_poly.pdbx_seq_one_letter_code
_entity_poly.pdbx_strand_id
1 'polypeptide(L)'
;MHMEDDGLTNTAPQAADAGQDDREAAKKLRDEAARHRIAAREAREATEQAKAELNEAQLTLARLRIQAEDARMSDEVIARLCHANTPEGVAEWASAFGEVIEQAVTERLEAMPKAPAGNYVIRDMIRANQRGGGQMKPTNTGLEGVAAKLKR
;
A
#
# COMPACT_ATOMS: atom_id res chain seq x y z
N MET A 1 32.02 -103.87 -32.42
CA MET A 1 32.27 -103.70 -30.98
C MET A 1 32.61 -102.24 -30.78
N HIS A 2 31.66 -101.48 -30.20
CA HIS A 2 31.79 -100.17 -29.54
C HIS A 2 32.43 -99.00 -30.31
N MET A 3 31.97 -97.76 -30.21
CA MET A 3 30.80 -97.14 -29.57
C MET A 3 30.69 -95.77 -30.24
N GLU A 4 29.46 -95.36 -30.51
CA GLU A 4 29.09 -93.96 -30.75
C GLU A 4 29.32 -93.22 -29.43
N ASP A 5 30.08 -92.12 -29.43
CA ASP A 5 30.18 -91.23 -28.26
C ASP A 5 30.21 -89.76 -28.71
N ASP A 6 29.06 -89.13 -28.45
CA ASP A 6 28.89 -87.78 -27.93
C ASP A 6 29.18 -86.57 -28.83
N GLY A 7 28.32 -86.43 -29.83
CA GLY A 7 27.84 -85.13 -30.27
C GLY A 7 26.79 -84.57 -29.30
N LEU A 8 27.22 -83.79 -28.30
CA LEU A 8 26.34 -82.91 -27.51
C LEU A 8 27.11 -81.63 -27.11
N THR A 9 27.38 -80.75 -28.08
CA THR A 9 27.70 -79.36 -27.76
C THR A 9 26.42 -78.69 -27.25
N ASN A 10 26.30 -78.64 -25.93
CA ASN A 10 25.28 -77.91 -25.20
C ASN A 10 25.34 -76.42 -25.57
N THR A 11 24.48 -75.97 -26.49
CA THR A 11 24.29 -74.56 -26.84
C THR A 11 22.94 -74.09 -26.32
N ALA A 12 22.92 -73.61 -25.07
CA ALA A 12 22.06 -72.53 -24.52
C ALA A 12 22.22 -72.50 -22.99
N PRO A 13 22.37 -71.31 -22.36
CA PRO A 13 21.35 -70.28 -22.44
C PRO A 13 21.94 -68.88 -22.65
N GLN A 14 22.05 -68.44 -23.91
CA GLN A 14 22.26 -67.02 -24.23
C GLN A 14 20.96 -66.18 -24.14
N ALA A 15 19.84 -66.79 -23.77
CA ALA A 15 18.54 -66.12 -23.71
C ALA A 15 18.26 -65.38 -22.39
N ALA A 16 19.00 -65.64 -21.31
CA ALA A 16 18.77 -65.01 -20.01
C ALA A 16 19.39 -63.60 -19.90
N ASP A 17 20.47 -63.36 -20.62
CA ASP A 17 21.28 -62.13 -20.56
C ASP A 17 20.61 -60.96 -21.29
N ALA A 18 20.11 -61.20 -22.51
CA ALA A 18 19.42 -60.19 -23.33
C ALA A 18 18.15 -59.63 -22.65
N GLY A 19 17.41 -60.46 -21.90
CA GLY A 19 16.20 -60.03 -21.20
C GLY A 19 16.46 -59.27 -19.89
N GLN A 20 17.67 -59.34 -19.34
CA GLN A 20 18.04 -58.62 -18.12
C GLN A 20 18.44 -57.17 -18.44
N ASP A 21 19.21 -56.97 -19.51
CA ASP A 21 19.58 -55.64 -20.01
C ASP A 21 18.37 -54.81 -20.42
N ASP A 22 17.39 -55.42 -21.10
CA ASP A 22 16.14 -54.75 -21.48
C ASP A 22 15.31 -54.32 -20.26
N ARG A 23 15.29 -55.15 -19.20
CA ARG A 23 14.60 -54.81 -17.95
C ARG A 23 15.30 -53.69 -17.20
N GLU A 24 16.63 -53.67 -17.20
CA GLU A 24 17.42 -52.58 -16.62
C GLU A 24 17.27 -51.28 -17.40
N ALA A 25 17.28 -51.33 -18.73
CA ALA A 25 17.02 -50.18 -19.58
C ALA A 25 15.61 -49.63 -19.36
N ALA A 26 14.60 -50.50 -19.29
CA ALA A 26 13.23 -50.10 -18.97
C ALA A 26 13.11 -49.48 -17.57
N LYS A 27 13.84 -50.00 -16.57
CA LYS A 27 13.89 -49.43 -15.22
C LYS A 27 14.55 -48.06 -15.23
N LYS A 28 15.70 -47.89 -15.90
CA LYS A 28 16.40 -46.61 -16.03
C LYS A 28 15.53 -45.55 -16.69
N LEU A 29 14.83 -45.90 -17.78
CA LEU A 29 13.88 -45.01 -18.46
C LEU A 29 12.72 -44.60 -17.55
N ARG A 30 12.19 -45.52 -16.73
CA ARG A 30 11.12 -45.21 -15.75
C ARG A 30 11.62 -44.29 -14.64
N ASP A 31 12.83 -44.53 -14.14
CA ASP A 31 13.46 -43.71 -13.09
C ASP A 31 13.74 -42.29 -13.62
N GLU A 32 14.23 -42.18 -14.85
CA GLU A 32 14.44 -40.89 -15.53
C GLU A 32 13.12 -40.16 -15.77
N ALA A 33 12.09 -40.84 -16.27
CA ALA A 33 10.76 -40.27 -16.42
C ALA A 33 10.16 -39.80 -15.07
N ALA A 34 10.41 -40.54 -13.98
CA ALA A 34 10.01 -40.12 -12.63
C ALA A 34 10.74 -38.85 -12.18
N ARG A 35 12.06 -38.75 -12.43
CA ARG A 35 12.84 -37.54 -12.15
C ARG A 35 12.34 -36.34 -12.95
N HIS A 36 12.02 -36.51 -14.23
CA HIS A 36 11.46 -35.43 -15.05
C HIS A 36 10.10 -34.96 -14.54
N ARG A 37 9.25 -35.86 -14.06
CA ARG A 37 7.96 -35.48 -13.45
C ARG A 37 8.15 -34.68 -12.17
N ILE A 38 9.10 -35.08 -11.32
CA ILE A 38 9.44 -34.36 -10.09
C ILE A 38 9.98 -32.98 -10.43
N ALA A 39 10.99 -32.89 -11.31
CA ALA A 39 11.59 -31.62 -11.72
C ALA A 39 10.56 -30.68 -12.38
N ALA A 40 9.66 -31.20 -13.21
CA ALA A 40 8.59 -30.39 -13.81
C ALA A 40 7.59 -29.88 -12.77
N ARG A 41 7.31 -30.67 -11.73
CA ARG A 41 6.46 -30.25 -10.62
C ARG A 41 7.15 -29.17 -9.77
N GLU A 42 8.40 -29.39 -9.38
CA GLU A 42 9.20 -28.42 -8.63
C GLU A 42 9.35 -27.11 -9.38
N ALA A 43 9.61 -27.16 -10.69
CA ALA A 43 9.67 -25.97 -11.53
C ALA A 43 8.35 -25.19 -11.54
N ARG A 44 7.20 -25.90 -11.61
CA ARG A 44 5.87 -25.25 -11.54
C ARG A 44 5.65 -24.61 -10.17
N GLU A 45 5.93 -25.33 -9.08
CA GLU A 45 5.79 -24.82 -7.72
C GLU A 45 6.67 -23.57 -7.50
N ALA A 46 7.92 -23.59 -7.97
CA ALA A 46 8.81 -22.43 -7.93
C ALA A 46 8.28 -21.24 -8.75
N THR A 47 7.71 -21.47 -9.94
CA THR A 47 7.12 -20.38 -10.72
C THR A 47 5.88 -19.79 -10.07
N GLU A 48 5.03 -20.60 -9.44
CA GLU A 48 3.84 -20.09 -8.75
C GLU A 48 4.22 -19.32 -7.48
N GLN A 49 5.24 -19.79 -6.75
CA GLN A 49 5.78 -19.05 -5.61
C GLN A 49 6.36 -17.69 -6.06
N ALA A 50 7.18 -17.67 -7.12
CA ALA A 50 7.74 -16.43 -7.63
C ALA A 50 6.66 -15.44 -8.11
N LYS A 51 5.57 -15.93 -8.70
CA LYS A 51 4.42 -15.10 -9.07
C LYS A 51 3.71 -14.53 -7.84
N ALA A 52 3.54 -15.33 -6.78
CA ALA A 52 2.92 -14.88 -5.54
C ALA A 52 3.75 -13.76 -4.88
N GLU A 53 5.06 -13.96 -4.77
CA GLU A 53 6.00 -12.96 -4.23
C GLU A 53 6.01 -11.67 -5.08
N LEU A 54 6.01 -11.81 -6.41
CA LEU A 54 5.94 -10.67 -7.32
C LEU A 54 4.64 -9.88 -7.14
N ASN A 55 3.51 -10.57 -7.02
CA ASN A 55 2.21 -9.94 -6.82
C ASN A 55 2.15 -9.19 -5.47
N GLU A 56 2.66 -9.80 -4.40
CA GLU A 56 2.75 -9.15 -3.08
C GLU A 56 3.63 -7.89 -3.11
N ALA A 57 4.78 -7.96 -3.79
CA ALA A 57 5.66 -6.81 -3.98
C ALA A 57 4.98 -5.70 -4.80
N GLN A 58 4.26 -6.05 -5.86
CA GLN A 58 3.51 -5.10 -6.68
C GLN A 58 2.39 -4.41 -5.90
N LEU A 59 1.64 -5.16 -5.08
CA LEU A 59 0.62 -4.61 -4.19
C LEU A 59 1.20 -3.64 -3.17
N THR A 60 2.30 -4.03 -2.53
CA THR A 60 3.01 -3.17 -1.57
C THR A 60 3.44 -1.87 -2.24
N LEU A 61 4.00 -1.96 -3.44
CA LEU A 61 4.45 -0.81 -4.21
C LEU A 61 3.28 0.10 -4.61
N ALA A 62 2.13 -0.46 -4.98
CA ALA A 62 0.92 0.32 -5.27
C ALA A 62 0.45 1.11 -4.03
N ARG A 63 0.43 0.49 -2.85
CA ARG A 63 0.06 1.17 -1.60
C ARG A 63 1.02 2.32 -1.25
N LEU A 64 2.33 2.09 -1.41
CA LEU A 64 3.35 3.11 -1.18
C LEU A 64 3.22 4.29 -2.15
N ARG A 65 2.87 4.03 -3.42
CA ARG A 65 2.61 5.09 -4.41
C ARG A 65 1.42 5.95 -4.00
N ILE A 66 0.32 5.34 -3.60
CA ILE A 66 -0.87 6.05 -3.12
C ILE A 66 -0.54 6.92 -1.91
N GLN A 67 0.21 6.39 -0.94
CA GLN A 67 0.65 7.14 0.24
C GLN A 67 1.54 8.35 -0.13
N ALA A 68 2.36 8.22 -1.16
CA ALA A 68 3.21 9.31 -1.64
C ALA A 68 2.40 10.39 -2.37
N GLU A 69 1.28 10.01 -3.02
CA GLU A 69 0.40 10.92 -3.75
C GLU A 69 -0.59 11.65 -2.83
N ASP A 70 -1.14 10.96 -1.82
CA ASP A 70 -2.07 11.54 -0.85
C ASP A 70 -1.73 11.09 0.59
N ALA A 71 -1.23 12.04 1.39
CA ALA A 71 -0.87 11.80 2.79
C ALA A 71 -2.05 11.37 3.68
N ARG A 72 -3.30 11.57 3.24
CA ARG A 72 -4.50 11.09 3.94
C ARG A 72 -4.69 9.58 3.80
N MET A 73 -4.08 8.98 2.78
CA MET A 73 -4.18 7.55 2.48
C MET A 73 -3.15 6.76 3.28
N SER A 74 -3.28 6.75 4.61
CA SER A 74 -2.39 5.96 5.47
C SER A 74 -2.56 4.46 5.23
N ASP A 75 -1.56 3.67 5.63
CA ASP A 75 -1.61 2.21 5.52
C ASP A 75 -2.83 1.62 6.26
N GLU A 76 -3.22 2.21 7.39
CA GLU A 76 -4.41 1.81 8.13
C GLU A 76 -5.72 2.07 7.36
N VAL A 77 -5.82 3.20 6.66
CA VAL A 77 -6.97 3.52 5.81
C VAL A 77 -7.06 2.52 4.66
N ILE A 78 -5.94 2.28 3.98
CA ILE A 78 -5.87 1.33 2.87
C ILE A 78 -6.21 -0.08 3.36
N ALA A 79 -5.60 -0.56 4.44
CA ALA A 79 -5.82 -1.91 4.96
C ALA A 79 -7.26 -2.14 5.43
N ARG A 80 -7.96 -1.10 5.90
CA ARG A 80 -9.31 -1.22 6.46
C ARG A 80 -10.42 -1.01 5.45
N LEU A 81 -10.17 -0.20 4.41
CA LEU A 81 -11.20 0.23 3.46
C LEU A 81 -10.97 -0.27 2.03
N CYS A 82 -9.74 -0.66 1.67
CA CYS A 82 -9.43 -1.23 0.36
C CYS A 82 -9.52 -2.76 0.40
N HIS A 83 -10.42 -3.33 -0.40
CA HIS A 83 -10.56 -4.77 -0.58
C HIS A 83 -9.93 -5.30 -1.89
N ALA A 84 -9.27 -4.43 -2.65
CA ALA A 84 -8.64 -4.82 -3.90
C ALA A 84 -7.38 -5.66 -3.65
N ASN A 85 -7.21 -6.70 -4.46
CA ASN A 85 -6.09 -7.64 -4.43
C ASN A 85 -5.22 -7.58 -5.69
N THR A 86 -5.43 -6.56 -6.52
CA THR A 86 -4.59 -6.23 -7.68
C THR A 86 -4.02 -4.82 -7.54
N PRO A 87 -2.81 -4.55 -8.04
CA PRO A 87 -2.23 -3.21 -8.03
C PRO A 87 -3.13 -2.16 -8.69
N GLU A 88 -3.75 -2.52 -9.80
CA GLU A 88 -4.67 -1.65 -10.56
C GLU A 88 -5.93 -1.37 -9.75
N GLY A 89 -6.53 -2.40 -9.12
CA GLY A 89 -7.71 -2.22 -8.30
C GLY A 89 -7.44 -1.37 -7.06
N VAL A 90 -6.23 -1.47 -6.49
CA VAL A 90 -5.79 -0.61 -5.38
C VAL A 90 -5.68 0.85 -5.84
N ALA A 91 -5.16 1.11 -7.04
CA ALA A 91 -5.07 2.45 -7.61
C ALA A 91 -6.46 3.04 -7.96
N GLU A 92 -7.33 2.26 -8.60
CA GLU A 92 -8.70 2.67 -8.92
C GLU A 92 -9.50 2.99 -7.65
N TRP A 93 -9.41 2.12 -6.64
CA TRP A 93 -10.03 2.37 -5.34
C TRP A 93 -9.53 3.67 -4.71
N ALA A 94 -8.23 3.93 -4.74
CA ALA A 94 -7.67 5.14 -4.14
C ALA A 94 -8.15 6.41 -4.85
N SER A 95 -8.22 6.39 -6.19
CA SER A 95 -8.78 7.50 -6.97
C SER A 95 -10.23 7.77 -6.59
N ALA A 96 -11.08 6.73 -6.60
CA ALA A 96 -12.50 6.87 -6.26
C ALA A 96 -12.71 7.32 -4.81
N PHE A 97 -11.93 6.78 -3.87
CA PHE A 97 -12.02 7.17 -2.46
C PHE A 97 -11.55 8.61 -2.22
N GLY A 98 -10.51 9.06 -2.94
CA GLY A 98 -10.06 10.45 -2.95
C GLY A 98 -11.16 11.41 -3.41
N GLU A 99 -11.85 11.09 -4.50
CA GLU A 99 -12.98 11.89 -5.00
C GLU A 99 -14.11 12.02 -3.96
N VAL A 100 -14.46 10.93 -3.27
CA VAL A 100 -15.47 10.93 -2.21
C VAL A 100 -15.05 11.83 -1.04
N ILE A 101 -13.77 11.78 -0.64
CA ILE A 101 -13.25 12.65 0.42
C ILE A 101 -13.33 14.12 0.00
N GLU A 102 -12.89 14.46 -1.21
CA GLU A 102 -12.94 15.84 -1.71
C GLU A 102 -14.36 16.38 -1.79
N GLN A 103 -15.31 15.57 -2.25
CA GLN A 103 -16.72 15.96 -2.27
C GLN A 103 -17.25 16.20 -0.84
N ALA A 104 -16.99 15.27 0.09
CA ALA A 104 -17.43 15.40 1.47
C ALA A 104 -16.82 16.62 2.18
N VAL A 105 -15.55 16.94 1.90
CA VAL A 105 -14.89 18.13 2.44
C VAL A 105 -15.50 19.40 1.86
N THR A 106 -15.75 19.42 0.55
CA THR A 106 -16.36 20.56 -0.14
C THR A 106 -17.76 20.84 0.39
N GLU A 107 -18.62 19.82 0.46
CA GLU A 107 -19.98 19.94 1.00
C GLU A 107 -19.96 20.43 2.46
N ARG A 108 -19.01 19.93 3.26
CA ARG A 108 -18.87 20.37 4.65
C ARG A 108 -18.40 21.82 4.75
N LEU A 109 -17.51 22.28 3.88
CA LEU A 109 -17.06 23.68 3.83
C LEU A 109 -18.18 24.62 3.40
N GLU A 110 -19.03 24.19 2.47
CA GLU A 110 -20.21 24.96 2.04
C GLU A 110 -21.31 25.01 3.10
N ALA A 111 -21.48 23.93 3.86
CA ALA A 111 -22.43 23.85 4.96
C ALA A 111 -21.98 24.59 6.23
N MET A 112 -20.69 24.94 6.35
CA MET A 112 -20.22 25.78 7.46
C MET A 112 -20.84 27.17 7.34
N PRO A 113 -21.48 27.69 8.40
CA PRO A 113 -21.97 29.07 8.36
C PRO A 113 -20.77 29.97 8.08
N LYS A 114 -20.87 30.78 7.02
CA LYS A 114 -19.89 31.86 6.78
C LYS A 114 -19.72 32.57 8.10
N ALA A 115 -18.51 32.50 8.66
CA ALA A 115 -18.19 33.24 9.87
C ALA A 115 -18.75 34.64 9.67
N PRO A 116 -19.58 35.16 10.60
CA PRO A 116 -20.12 36.50 10.44
C PRO A 116 -18.93 37.38 10.11
N ALA A 117 -19.02 38.15 9.01
CA ALA A 117 -17.99 39.07 8.61
C ALA A 117 -17.78 40.02 9.79
N GLY A 118 -16.89 39.62 10.69
CA GLY A 118 -16.97 39.94 12.11
C GLY A 118 -15.64 40.49 12.55
N ASN A 119 -15.07 41.33 11.69
CA ASN A 119 -13.95 42.18 12.02
C ASN A 119 -14.27 43.65 11.72
N TYR A 120 -15.56 44.01 11.63
CA TYR A 120 -15.96 45.41 11.61
C TYR A 120 -15.63 46.09 12.94
N VAL A 121 -15.82 45.42 14.08
CA VAL A 121 -15.49 46.00 15.40
C VAL A 121 -13.98 46.26 15.55
N ILE A 122 -13.12 45.34 15.13
CA ILE A 122 -11.66 45.54 15.23
C ILE A 122 -11.19 46.57 14.18
N ARG A 123 -11.70 46.55 12.95
CA ARG A 123 -11.37 47.60 11.94
C ARG A 123 -11.85 48.98 12.38
N ASP A 124 -13.05 49.08 12.96
CA ASP A 124 -13.62 50.35 13.42
C ASP A 124 -12.90 50.86 14.66
N MET A 125 -12.48 49.99 15.58
CA MET A 125 -11.61 50.36 16.71
C MET A 125 -10.23 50.85 16.26
N ILE A 126 -9.59 50.18 15.30
CA ILE A 126 -8.30 50.62 14.74
C ILE A 126 -8.45 51.96 14.01
N ARG A 127 -9.54 52.15 13.25
CA ARG A 127 -9.82 53.40 12.54
C ARG A 127 -10.23 54.54 13.48
N ALA A 128 -10.91 54.24 14.59
CA ALA A 128 -11.24 55.20 15.64
C ALA A 128 -9.99 55.65 16.41
N ASN A 129 -9.08 54.73 16.74
CA ASN A 129 -7.80 55.07 17.36
C ASN A 129 -6.86 55.85 16.42
N GLN A 130 -6.94 55.63 15.10
CA GLN A 130 -6.19 56.42 14.12
C GLN A 130 -6.75 57.83 13.89
N ARG A 131 -8.04 58.08 14.16
CA ARG A 131 -8.65 59.43 14.08
C ARG A 131 -8.74 60.17 15.43
N GLY A 132 -8.56 59.47 16.54
CA GLY A 132 -8.78 60.00 17.90
C GLY A 132 -7.57 60.66 18.57
N GLY A 133 -6.54 61.07 17.84
CA GLY A 133 -5.37 61.79 18.37
C GLY A 133 -5.65 63.24 18.79
N GLY A 134 -6.86 63.57 19.23
CA GLY A 134 -7.31 64.92 19.52
C GLY A 134 -7.55 65.16 21.01
N GLN A 135 -6.50 65.57 21.72
CA GLN A 135 -6.53 66.40 22.94
C GLN A 135 -7.54 65.96 24.02
N MET A 136 -7.11 65.10 24.95
CA MET A 136 -7.74 65.07 26.27
C MET A 136 -7.50 66.43 26.94
N LYS A 137 -8.58 67.23 27.06
CA LYS A 137 -8.57 68.42 27.92
C LYS A 137 -8.25 67.96 29.34
N PRO A 138 -7.23 68.53 30.01
CA PRO A 138 -7.00 68.22 31.41
C PRO A 138 -8.21 68.71 32.19
N THR A 139 -8.96 67.78 32.77
CA THR A 139 -9.93 68.10 33.82
C THR A 139 -9.11 68.56 35.02
N ASN A 140 -9.20 69.85 35.34
CA ASN A 140 -8.70 70.44 36.58
C ASN A 140 -9.43 69.84 37.79
N THR A 141 -9.10 68.61 38.14
CA THR A 141 -9.55 67.91 39.34
C THR A 141 -8.34 67.72 40.24
N GLY A 142 -8.02 68.75 41.02
CA GLY A 142 -7.00 68.65 42.07
C GLY A 142 -6.68 70.01 42.67
N LEU A 143 -7.23 70.28 43.86
CA LEU A 143 -6.86 71.30 44.88
C LEU A 143 -6.74 72.80 44.47
N GLU A 144 -6.46 73.15 43.21
CA GLU A 144 -6.30 74.54 42.74
C GLU A 144 -7.63 75.32 42.75
N GLY A 145 -8.78 74.64 42.59
CA GLY A 145 -10.10 75.26 42.68
C GLY A 145 -10.51 75.68 44.10
N VAL A 146 -9.84 75.17 45.14
CA VAL A 146 -10.16 75.50 46.54
C VAL A 146 -9.50 76.82 46.95
N ALA A 147 -8.31 77.11 46.45
CA ALA A 147 -7.58 78.34 46.74
C ALA A 147 -8.26 79.61 46.17
N ALA A 148 -9.00 79.49 45.07
CA ALA A 148 -9.74 80.60 44.46
C ALA A 148 -11.00 81.02 45.25
N LYS A 149 -11.50 80.17 46.17
CA LYS A 149 -12.75 80.39 46.90
C LYS A 149 -12.58 81.02 48.30
N LEU A 150 -11.34 81.20 48.77
CA LEU A 150 -11.00 81.75 50.09
C LEU A 150 -10.51 83.21 50.06
N LYS A 151 -10.57 83.89 48.90
CA LYS A 151 -10.25 85.32 48.74
C LYS A 151 -11.47 86.20 48.43
N ARG A 152 -12.63 85.90 49.03
CA ARG A 152 -13.75 86.84 49.13
C ARG A 152 -14.21 86.96 50.56
#